data_AF-A0A1H4GS51-F1
#
_entry.id   AF-A0A1H4GS51-F1
#
_cell.length_a   1.000
_cell.length_b   1.000
_cell.length_c   1.000
_cell.angle_alpha   90.00
_cell.angle_beta   90.00
_cell.angle_gamma   90.00
#
_symmetry.space_group_name_H-M   'P 1'
#
loop_
_entity.id
_entity.type
_entity.pdbx_description
1 polymer ?
#
loop_
_entity_poly.entity_id
_entity_poly.type
_entity_poly.pdbx_seq_one_letter_code
_entity_poly.pdbx_strand_id
1 'polypeptide(L)'
;MSARVMSVLEDMAPAVEVYSIDEAFLDLTGVSHIHCLETFGLQVRQRVMRWTGIATGVGIAPTKTLAKLANHAAKQYPATGGVVDLSCPERQRRLLRRVPVADV
;
A
#
# COMPACT_ATOMS: atom_id res chain seq x y z
N MET A 1 -3.20 -11.48 16.65
CA MET A 1 -3.12 -11.78 15.21
C MET A 1 -2.52 -10.60 14.43
N SER A 2 -2.96 -9.36 14.68
CA SER A 2 -2.37 -8.12 14.12
C SER A 2 -0.86 -7.96 14.34
N ALA A 3 -0.35 -8.26 15.54
CA ALA A 3 1.08 -8.10 15.87
C ALA A 3 2.05 -8.84 14.92
N ARG A 4 1.63 -9.97 14.34
CA ARG A 4 2.45 -10.71 13.36
C ARG A 4 2.56 -10.00 12.02
N VAL A 5 1.50 -9.32 11.59
CA VAL A 5 1.53 -8.50 10.37
C VAL A 5 2.46 -7.32 10.59
N MET A 6 2.31 -6.62 11.73
CA MET A 6 3.14 -5.45 12.05
C MET A 6 4.63 -5.81 12.10
N SER A 7 4.99 -6.92 12.76
CA SER A 7 6.38 -7.41 12.79
C SER A 7 6.92 -7.72 11.39
N VAL A 8 6.12 -8.31 10.49
CA VAL A 8 6.54 -8.54 9.10
C VAL A 8 6.75 -7.23 8.35
N LEU A 9 5.93 -6.20 8.61
CA LEU A 9 6.07 -4.90 7.96
C LEU A 9 7.31 -4.15 8.48
N GLU A 10 7.58 -4.21 9.78
CA GLU A 10 8.76 -3.63 10.44
C GLU A 10 10.06 -4.23 9.89
N ASP A 11 10.07 -5.51 9.54
CA ASP A 11 11.23 -6.17 8.91
C ASP A 11 11.46 -5.72 7.46
N MET A 12 10.45 -5.15 6.78
CA MET A 12 10.49 -4.85 5.34
C MET A 12 10.70 -3.37 5.02
N ALA A 13 10.41 -2.47 5.95
CA ALA A 13 10.50 -1.04 5.74
C ALA A 13 11.32 -0.36 6.86
N PRO A 14 12.09 0.70 6.55
CA PRO A 14 12.88 1.40 7.56
C PRO A 14 12.06 1.98 8.71
N ALA A 15 10.82 2.41 8.41
CA ALA A 15 9.89 2.92 9.40
C ALA A 15 8.47 2.46 9.09
N VAL A 16 7.74 2.09 10.16
CA VAL A 16 6.34 1.69 10.11
C VAL A 16 5.57 2.47 11.16
N GLU A 17 4.46 3.06 10.76
CA GLU A 17 3.51 3.74 11.64
C GLU A 17 2.22 2.92 11.68
N VAL A 18 1.92 2.34 12.84
CA VAL A 18 0.67 1.60 13.07
C VAL A 18 -0.48 2.60 13.23
N TYR A 19 -1.46 2.53 12.33
CA TYR A 19 -2.62 3.42 12.34
C TYR A 19 -3.83 2.79 13.05
N SER A 20 -4.03 1.48 12.86
CA SER A 20 -5.08 0.69 13.51
C SER A 20 -4.62 -0.76 13.70
N ILE A 21 -5.53 -1.63 14.15
CA ILE A 21 -5.28 -3.06 14.26
C ILE A 21 -4.99 -3.74 12.91
N ASP A 22 -5.48 -3.17 11.81
CA ASP A 22 -5.41 -3.73 10.46
C ASP A 22 -4.75 -2.81 9.43
N GLU A 23 -4.36 -1.60 9.82
CA GLU A 23 -3.73 -0.61 8.95
C GLU A 23 -2.40 -0.11 9.52
N ALA A 24 -1.40 -0.02 8.66
CA ALA A 24 -0.11 0.62 8.94
C ALA A 24 0.38 1.38 7.70
N PHE A 25 1.17 2.43 7.93
CA PHE A 25 1.87 3.19 6.91
C PHE A 25 3.36 2.85 6.94
N LEU A 26 3.94 2.61 5.78
CA LEU A 26 5.37 2.35 5.62
C LEU A 26 6.02 3.61 5.04
N ASP A 27 7.14 4.05 5.62
CA ASP A 27 7.97 5.07 5.00
C ASP A 27 8.82 4.42 3.91
N LEU A 28 8.55 4.80 2.66
CA LEU A 28 9.26 4.31 1.47
C LEU A 28 10.22 5.38 0.91
N THR A 29 10.54 6.42 1.68
CA THR A 29 11.51 7.44 1.29
C THR A 29 12.84 6.76 0.93
N GLY A 30 13.33 7.04 -0.28
CA GLY A 30 14.56 6.45 -0.81
C GLY A 30 14.41 5.07 -1.46
N VAL A 31 13.33 4.32 -1.18
CA VAL A 31 13.09 2.98 -1.77
C VAL A 31 12.88 3.09 -3.29
N SER A 32 12.18 4.13 -3.73
CA SER A 32 11.91 4.38 -5.15
C SER A 32 13.16 4.62 -6.01
N HIS A 33 14.29 4.99 -5.40
CA HIS A 33 15.55 5.21 -6.12
C HIS A 33 16.27 3.90 -6.46
N ILE A 34 16.01 2.84 -5.70
CA ILE A 34 16.72 1.56 -5.83
C ILE A 34 15.79 0.41 -6.24
N HIS A 35 14.47 0.61 -6.15
CA HIS A 35 13.49 -0.42 -6.39
C HIS A 35 12.17 0.14 -6.93
N CYS A 36 11.56 -0.56 -7.89
CA CYS A 36 10.20 -0.27 -8.33
C CYS A 36 9.20 -0.45 -7.17
N LEU A 37 8.49 0.62 -6.84
CA LEU A 37 7.53 0.64 -5.72
C LEU A 37 6.40 -0.39 -5.87
N GLU A 38 5.91 -0.60 -7.09
CA GLU A 38 4.87 -1.58 -7.37
C GLU A 38 5.37 -3.02 -7.13
N THR A 39 6.61 -3.31 -7.50
CA THR A 39 7.26 -4.61 -7.22
C THR A 39 7.48 -4.79 -5.72
N PHE A 40 7.95 -3.76 -5.03
CA PHE A 40 8.09 -3.77 -3.58
C PHE A 40 6.75 -4.02 -2.87
N GLY A 41 5.68 -3.35 -3.29
CA GLY A 41 4.34 -3.55 -2.75
C GLY A 41 3.83 -4.99 -2.94
N LEU A 42 4.11 -5.60 -4.09
CA LEU A 42 3.79 -7.01 -4.34
C LEU A 42 4.57 -7.95 -3.42
N GLN A 43 5.85 -7.66 -3.18
CA GLN A 43 6.68 -8.42 -2.24
C GLN A 43 6.15 -8.32 -0.80
N VAL A 44 5.76 -7.11 -0.36
CA VAL A 44 5.15 -6.89 0.96
C VAL A 44 3.90 -7.75 1.10
N ARG A 45 2.98 -7.66 0.14
CA ARG A 45 1.74 -8.44 0.12
C ARG A 45 2.01 -9.95 0.17
N GLN A 46 2.93 -10.44 -0.66
CA GLN A 46 3.30 -11.86 -0.69
C GLN A 46 3.94 -12.33 0.62
N ARG A 47 4.80 -11.51 1.22
CA ARG A 47 5.48 -11.83 2.48
C ARG A 47 4.47 -11.90 3.62
N VAL A 48 3.58 -10.91 3.74
CA VAL A 48 2.52 -10.92 4.75
C VAL A 48 1.63 -12.14 4.57
N MET A 49 1.18 -12.44 3.35
CA MET A 49 0.35 -13.61 3.07
C MET A 49 1.06 -14.91 3.47
N ARG A 50 2.32 -15.09 3.10
CA ARG A 50 3.10 -16.31 3.40
C ARG A 50 3.35 -16.50 4.89
N TRP A 51 3.58 -15.42 5.64
CA TRP A 51 4.01 -15.49 7.04
C TRP A 51 2.86 -15.41 8.04
N THR A 52 1.73 -14.83 7.64
CA THR A 52 0.59 -14.61 8.53
C THR A 52 -0.70 -15.27 8.05
N GLY A 53 -0.78 -15.64 6.76
CA GLY A 53 -2.00 -16.14 6.13
C GLY A 53 -3.03 -15.06 5.81
N ILE A 54 -2.70 -13.79 6.01
CA ILE A 54 -3.63 -12.67 5.86
C ILE A 54 -3.40 -12.00 4.50
N ALA A 55 -4.46 -11.88 3.71
CA ALA A 55 -4.44 -11.12 2.47
C ALA A 55 -4.45 -9.63 2.78
N THR A 56 -3.50 -8.89 2.20
CA THR A 56 -3.41 -7.43 2.35
C THR A 56 -3.45 -6.73 0.99
N GLY A 57 -4.00 -5.52 0.99
CA GLY A 57 -3.88 -4.57 -0.11
C GLY A 57 -2.76 -3.59 0.19
N VAL A 58 -2.08 -3.11 -0.85
CA VAL A 58 -0.99 -2.12 -0.71
C VAL A 58 -1.28 -0.91 -1.58
N GLY A 59 -1.40 0.25 -0.96
CA GLY A 59 -1.52 1.55 -1.63
C GLY A 59 -0.27 2.39 -1.38
N ILE A 60 0.34 2.90 -2.45
CA ILE A 60 1.57 3.70 -2.36
C ILE A 60 1.28 5.08 -2.95
N ALA A 61 1.62 6.15 -2.23
CA ALA A 61 1.47 7.52 -2.72
C ALA A 61 2.32 8.51 -1.90
N PRO A 62 2.50 9.77 -2.38
CA PRO A 62 3.26 10.80 -1.66
C PRO A 62 2.64 11.27 -0.33
N THR A 63 1.36 11.02 -0.10
CA THR A 63 0.64 11.40 1.13
C THR A 63 -0.19 10.24 1.66
N LYS A 64 -0.42 10.21 2.98
CA LYS A 64 -1.23 9.18 3.65
C LYS A 64 -2.65 9.07 3.08
N THR A 65 -3.28 10.20 2.78
CA THR A 65 -4.63 10.24 2.17
C THR A 65 -4.64 9.59 0.79
N LEU A 66 -3.69 9.95 -0.08
CA LEU A 66 -3.58 9.33 -1.40
C LEU A 66 -3.18 7.85 -1.32
N ALA A 67 -2.40 7.45 -0.30
CA ALA A 67 -2.04 6.05 -0.09
C ALA A 67 -3.26 5.22 0.33
N LYS A 68 -4.14 5.79 1.16
CA LYS A 68 -5.44 5.18 1.49
C LYS A 68 -6.34 5.04 0.27
N LEU A 69 -6.42 6.09 -0.56
CA LEU A 69 -7.14 6.04 -1.83
C LEU A 69 -6.58 4.95 -2.77
N ALA A 70 -5.26 4.85 -2.88
CA ALA A 70 -4.59 3.82 -3.65
C ALA A 70 -4.93 2.41 -3.12
N ASN A 71 -4.91 2.21 -1.80
CA ASN A 71 -5.25 0.94 -1.17
C ASN A 71 -6.72 0.56 -1.40
N HIS A 72 -7.62 1.54 -1.35
CA HIS A 72 -9.03 1.35 -1.71
C HIS A 72 -9.16 0.84 -3.15
N ALA A 73 -8.51 1.51 -4.10
CA ALA A 73 -8.49 1.09 -5.50
C ALA A 73 -7.86 -0.31 -5.69
N ALA A 74 -6.80 -0.64 -4.95
CA ALA A 74 -6.15 -1.94 -5.00
C ALA A 74 -7.10 -3.08 -4.61
N LYS A 75 -8.02 -2.83 -3.67
CA LYS A 75 -9.05 -3.79 -3.25
C LYS A 75 -10.24 -3.82 -4.22
N GLN A 76 -10.60 -2.68 -4.81
CA GLN A 76 -11.76 -2.53 -5.68
C GLN A 76 -11.53 -3.09 -7.09
N TYR A 77 -10.31 -3.01 -7.62
CA TYR A 77 -9.98 -3.40 -8.99
C TYR A 77 -9.06 -4.64 -9.01
N PRO A 78 -9.58 -5.86 -9.24
CA PRO A 78 -8.78 -7.08 -9.22
C PRO A 78 -7.61 -7.08 -10.21
N ALA A 79 -7.74 -6.35 -11.33
CA ALA A 79 -6.70 -6.20 -12.33
C ALA A 79 -5.40 -5.55 -11.80
N THR A 80 -5.45 -4.91 -10.63
CA THR A 80 -4.28 -4.29 -9.96
C THR A 80 -3.41 -5.32 -9.22
N GLY A 81 -3.87 -6.57 -9.07
CA GLY A 81 -3.13 -7.57 -8.29
C GLY A 81 -3.02 -7.25 -6.79
N GLY A 82 -3.84 -6.33 -6.29
CA GLY A 82 -3.84 -5.91 -4.89
C GLY A 82 -2.78 -4.85 -4.54
N VAL A 83 -2.15 -4.23 -5.54
CA VAL A 83 -1.17 -3.15 -5.35
C VAL A 83 -1.46 -2.00 -6.29
N VAL A 84 -1.51 -0.77 -5.77
CA VAL A 84 -1.66 0.44 -6.59
C VAL A 84 -0.63 1.47 -6.16
N ASP A 85 0.14 1.95 -7.12
CA ASP A 85 1.11 3.03 -6.94
C ASP A 85 0.61 4.33 -7.60
N LEU A 86 0.42 5.37 -6.78
CA LEU A 86 0.03 6.72 -7.16
C LEU A 86 1.19 7.71 -6.96
N SER A 87 2.44 7.27 -6.96
CA SER A 87 3.63 8.14 -6.98
C SER A 87 3.63 9.09 -8.19
N CYS A 88 3.10 8.63 -9.34
CA CYS A 88 2.97 9.42 -10.56
C CYS A 88 1.71 10.31 -10.54
N PRO A 89 1.84 11.65 -10.74
CA PRO A 89 0.69 12.57 -10.78
C PRO A 89 -0.35 12.24 -11.86
N GLU A 90 0.05 11.62 -12.98
CA GLU A 90 -0.88 11.21 -14.02
C GLU A 90 -1.77 10.05 -13.57
N ARG A 91 -1.20 9.09 -12.81
CA ARG A 91 -1.97 7.99 -12.20
C ARG A 91 -2.95 8.53 -11.16
N GLN A 92 -2.53 9.49 -10.34
CA GLN A 92 -3.39 10.17 -9.35
C GLN A 92 -4.61 10.79 -10.03
N ARG A 93 -4.41 11.62 -11.07
CA ARG A 93 -5.50 12.29 -11.78
C ARG A 93 -6.47 11.31 -12.42
N ARG A 94 -5.97 10.21 -12.99
CA ARG A 94 -6.82 9.16 -13.60
C ARG A 94 -7.71 8.49 -12.56
N LEU A 95 -7.17 8.19 -11.37
CA LEU A 95 -7.95 7.56 -10.30
C LEU A 95 -8.95 8.54 -9.69
N LEU A 96 -8.53 9.77 -9.36
CA LEU A 96 -9.41 10.79 -8.77
C LEU A 96 -10.63 11.13 -9.64
N ARG A 97 -10.52 11.00 -10.98
CA ARG A 97 -11.66 11.17 -11.90
C ARG A 97 -12.69 10.05 -11.83
N ARG A 98 -12.32 8.89 -11.29
CA ARG A 98 -13.17 7.69 -11.20
C ARG A 98 -13.71 7.46 -9.80
N VAL A 99 -13.15 8.11 -8.79
CA VAL A 99 -13.55 7.96 -7.39
C VAL A 99 -14.61 9.00 -7.06
N PRO A 100 -15.78 8.60 -6.52
CA PRO A 100 -16.78 9.53 -5.99
C PRO A 100 -16.17 10.46 -4.92
N VAL A 101 -16.62 11.71 -4.87
CA VAL A 101 -16.14 12.69 -3.87
C VAL A 101 -16.38 12.22 -2.43
N ALA A 102 -17.37 11.35 -2.20
CA ALA A 102 -17.68 10.79 -0.88
C ALA A 102 -16.66 9.75 -0.38
N ASP A 103 -15.79 9.24 -1.26
CA ASP A 103 -14.80 8.20 -0.94
C ASP A 103 -13.38 8.75 -0.72
N VAL A 104 -13.25 10.08 -0.58
CA VAL A 104 -11.97 10.81 -0.36
C VAL A 104 -11.96 11.50 1.00
#